data_AF-A0A6G3ZGQ6-F1
#
_entry.id   AF-A0A6G3ZGQ6-F1
#
_cell.length_a   1.000
_cell.length_b   1.000
_cell.length_c   1.000
_cell.angle_alpha   90.00
_cell.angle_beta   90.00
_cell.angle_gamma   90.00
#
_symmetry.space_group_name_H-M   'P 1'
#
loop_
_entity.id
_entity.type
_entity.pdbx_description
1 polymer ?
#
loop_
_entity_poly.entity_id
_entity_poly.type
_entity_poly.pdbx_seq_one_letter_code
_entity_poly.pdbx_strand_id
1 'polypeptide(L)'
;MVDFQSRDTRRGRDEDEQDPAESSESGRDDGVDARDDDRHGDGGHGDDADSADHDHHAHDVDSLGVAVVTVSSSRSLSDDPAGDAIVGTLEDAGHKVVSRDLIGDSYDGVQGSLDGLVNRKDVDVVVTTGGTGVTPDDVTIEAARQLFDKELPGFGELFRSLSFEDIGTKIVGTRATAGVADGVVVFCLPGSENAAKLGAERIIVEEAGHLAGLASRGE
;
A
#
# COMPACT_ATOMS: atom_id res chain seq x y z
N MET A 1 -28.84 -0.93 -39.32
CA MET A 1 -30.20 -0.72 -38.76
C MET A 1 -30.80 -2.09 -38.58
N VAL A 2 -30.63 -2.66 -37.38
CA VAL A 2 -31.16 -3.98 -37.00
C VAL A 2 -32.13 -3.76 -35.86
N ASP A 3 -33.39 -4.04 -36.15
CA ASP A 3 -34.55 -3.92 -35.28
C ASP A 3 -34.64 -5.20 -34.43
N PHE A 4 -34.56 -5.08 -33.10
CA PHE A 4 -34.80 -6.21 -32.19
C PHE A 4 -35.98 -5.86 -31.29
N GLN A 5 -37.13 -6.38 -31.69
CA GLN A 5 -38.40 -6.18 -31.01
C GLN A 5 -38.41 -6.79 -29.61
N SER A 6 -39.01 -6.03 -28.71
CA SER A 6 -39.39 -6.31 -27.34
C SER A 6 -39.99 -7.70 -27.11
N ARG A 7 -39.58 -8.35 -26.00
CA ARG A 7 -40.43 -9.32 -25.29
C ARG A 7 -40.37 -9.07 -23.79
N ASP A 8 -41.46 -8.48 -23.32
CA ASP A 8 -41.89 -8.40 -21.92
C ASP A 8 -42.67 -9.69 -21.62
N THR A 9 -42.28 -10.43 -20.57
CA THR A 9 -43.15 -11.45 -19.97
C THR A 9 -43.02 -11.39 -18.45
N ARG A 10 -43.98 -10.67 -17.85
CA ARG A 10 -44.36 -10.80 -16.45
C ARG A 10 -45.01 -12.17 -16.20
N ARG A 11 -44.55 -12.85 -15.15
CA ARG A 11 -45.18 -13.93 -14.37
C ARG A 11 -44.32 -14.04 -13.11
N GLY A 12 -44.78 -14.14 -11.88
CA GLY A 12 -46.09 -14.25 -11.25
C GLY A 12 -45.74 -14.47 -9.77
N ARG A 13 -46.40 -13.73 -8.88
CA ARG A 13 -46.26 -13.83 -7.42
C ARG A 13 -47.18 -14.95 -6.96
N ASP A 14 -46.73 -15.80 -6.03
CA ASP A 14 -47.57 -16.47 -5.02
C ASP A 14 -46.69 -16.81 -3.80
N GLU A 15 -47.25 -16.50 -2.63
CA GLU A 15 -46.76 -16.72 -1.27
C GLU A 15 -47.18 -18.13 -0.78
N ASP A 16 -46.58 -18.62 0.32
CA ASP A 16 -47.09 -19.60 1.32
C ASP A 16 -45.87 -20.25 2.02
N GLU A 17 -45.50 -19.89 3.25
CA GLU A 17 -46.00 -20.37 4.56
C GLU A 17 -45.29 -21.65 5.11
N GLN A 18 -44.49 -21.39 6.17
CA GLN A 18 -44.33 -22.11 7.45
C GLN A 18 -43.52 -23.43 7.60
N ASP A 19 -42.61 -23.37 8.60
CA ASP A 19 -41.83 -24.36 9.39
C ASP A 19 -42.70 -25.47 10.05
N PRO A 20 -42.20 -26.61 10.63
CA PRO A 20 -41.12 -26.63 11.66
C PRO A 20 -40.26 -27.93 11.89
N ALA A 21 -39.27 -27.79 12.78
CA ALA A 21 -38.80 -28.69 13.86
C ALA A 21 -37.83 -29.89 13.65
N GLU A 22 -36.68 -29.75 14.32
CA GLU A 22 -35.96 -30.65 15.27
C GLU A 22 -35.50 -32.08 14.89
N SER A 23 -34.21 -32.34 15.10
CA SER A 23 -33.75 -33.39 16.04
C SER A 23 -32.27 -33.21 16.43
N SER A 24 -32.07 -33.27 17.75
CA SER A 24 -30.81 -33.35 18.49
C SER A 24 -30.14 -34.71 18.33
N GLU A 25 -28.82 -34.79 18.49
CA GLU A 25 -28.23 -35.80 19.40
C GLU A 25 -26.80 -35.44 19.84
N SER A 26 -26.60 -35.61 21.14
CA SER A 26 -25.42 -35.33 21.95
C SER A 26 -24.54 -36.58 22.12
N GLY A 27 -23.23 -36.40 22.17
CA GLY A 27 -22.29 -37.41 22.66
C GLY A 27 -21.10 -36.76 23.36
N ARG A 28 -21.14 -36.72 24.69
CA ARG A 28 -19.97 -36.60 25.59
C ARG A 28 -19.55 -38.01 25.97
N ASP A 29 -18.28 -38.30 26.17
CA ASP A 29 -17.69 -38.58 27.49
C ASP A 29 -16.24 -39.11 27.42
N ASP A 30 -15.58 -38.94 28.56
CA ASP A 30 -14.17 -38.95 28.94
C ASP A 30 -13.36 -40.25 28.76
N GLY A 31 -12.04 -40.09 28.74
CA GLY A 31 -11.07 -41.17 28.87
C GLY A 31 -9.69 -40.67 29.29
N VAL A 32 -9.46 -40.66 30.60
CA VAL A 32 -8.20 -40.36 31.30
C VAL A 32 -7.38 -41.64 31.40
N ASP A 33 -6.06 -41.62 31.15
CA ASP A 33 -5.10 -42.32 32.03
C ASP A 33 -3.64 -41.92 31.80
N ALA A 34 -2.87 -42.03 32.88
CA ALA A 34 -1.56 -41.44 33.10
C ALA A 34 -0.41 -42.49 33.13
N ARG A 35 0.84 -41.96 33.20
CA ARG A 35 2.14 -42.58 33.65
C ARG A 35 2.91 -43.33 32.55
N ASP A 36 4.24 -43.37 32.46
CA ASP A 36 5.42 -43.10 33.31
C ASP A 36 6.55 -42.56 32.40
N ASP A 37 7.31 -41.54 32.78
CA ASP A 37 8.66 -41.60 33.40
C ASP A 37 9.66 -42.50 32.66
N ASP A 38 10.59 -41.88 31.90
CA ASP A 38 11.99 -42.31 31.89
C ASP A 38 12.91 -41.24 31.26
N ARG A 39 13.99 -41.00 31.99
CA ARG A 39 15.05 -40.02 31.77
C ARG A 39 15.99 -40.46 30.63
N HIS A 40 16.62 -39.48 29.98
CA HIS A 40 18.08 -39.34 29.78
C HIS A 40 18.40 -38.55 28.50
N GLY A 41 19.14 -37.45 28.63
CA GLY A 41 19.65 -36.68 27.50
C GLY A 41 20.21 -35.34 27.92
N ASP A 42 21.20 -35.35 28.81
CA ASP A 42 22.12 -34.22 29.02
C ASP A 42 22.84 -33.94 27.70
N GLY A 43 22.61 -32.76 27.15
CA GLY A 43 23.10 -32.32 25.85
C GLY A 43 23.11 -30.80 25.82
N GLY A 44 23.85 -30.20 26.75
CA GLY A 44 24.21 -28.79 26.67
C GLY A 44 25.00 -28.55 25.38
N HIS A 45 24.35 -27.98 24.39
CA HIS A 45 24.99 -27.13 23.40
C HIS A 45 24.47 -25.73 23.68
N GLY A 46 25.19 -25.03 24.54
CA GLY A 46 25.22 -23.57 24.48
C GLY A 46 25.92 -23.24 23.18
N ASP A 47 25.15 -23.14 22.11
CA ASP A 47 25.55 -22.30 21.01
C ASP A 47 25.06 -20.91 21.41
N ASP A 48 26.03 -20.11 21.86
CA ASP A 48 25.92 -18.68 22.06
C ASP A 48 25.08 -18.10 20.93
N ALA A 49 23.82 -17.78 21.24
CA ALA A 49 23.04 -16.85 20.45
C ALA A 49 23.66 -15.47 20.67
N ASP A 50 24.84 -15.27 20.08
CA ASP A 50 25.21 -13.99 19.52
C ASP A 50 24.14 -13.68 18.47
N SER A 51 23.01 -13.15 18.94
CA SER A 51 22.20 -12.24 18.18
C SER A 51 23.09 -11.04 17.87
N ALA A 52 23.98 -11.23 16.91
CA ALA A 52 24.58 -10.16 16.17
C ALA A 52 23.40 -9.39 15.59
N ASP A 53 23.03 -8.30 16.26
CA ASP A 53 22.38 -7.16 15.64
C ASP A 53 23.20 -6.86 14.39
N HIS A 54 22.79 -7.44 13.27
CA HIS A 54 23.25 -7.02 11.98
C HIS A 54 22.74 -5.60 11.85
N ASP A 55 23.64 -4.64 12.05
CA ASP A 55 23.42 -3.21 11.99
C ASP A 55 23.02 -2.81 10.55
N HIS A 56 21.79 -3.16 10.17
CA HIS A 56 21.20 -2.88 8.87
C HIS A 56 20.89 -1.39 8.68
N HIS A 57 20.94 -0.61 9.77
CA HIS A 57 20.62 0.82 9.85
C HIS A 57 21.80 1.76 9.63
N ALA A 58 23.00 1.24 9.38
CA ALA A 58 24.21 2.05 9.17
C ALA A 58 24.14 3.04 7.97
N HIS A 59 23.04 3.04 7.24
CA HIS A 59 22.87 3.77 5.99
C HIS A 59 21.57 4.60 5.94
N ASP A 60 20.87 4.73 7.06
CA ASP A 60 19.62 5.47 7.09
C ASP A 60 19.91 6.97 6.88
N VAL A 61 19.14 7.59 6.01
CA VAL A 61 19.25 9.03 5.73
C VAL A 61 18.27 9.78 6.64
N ASP A 62 18.81 10.59 7.55
CA ASP A 62 18.02 11.30 8.57
C ASP A 62 17.07 12.37 7.97
N SER A 63 17.45 12.98 6.85
CA SER A 63 16.68 14.05 6.21
C SER A 63 16.67 13.88 4.70
N LEU A 64 15.48 13.71 4.13
CA LEU A 64 15.26 13.50 2.71
C LEU A 64 14.73 14.76 2.03
N GLY A 65 15.12 14.97 0.78
CA GLY A 65 14.41 15.80 -0.17
C GLY A 65 13.26 15.01 -0.80
N VAL A 66 12.02 15.43 -0.56
CA VAL A 66 10.83 14.72 -1.04
C VAL A 66 10.08 15.55 -2.08
N ALA A 67 9.73 14.95 -3.21
CA ALA A 67 8.81 15.53 -4.19
C ALA A 67 7.42 14.92 -4.01
N VAL A 68 6.39 15.76 -3.92
CA VAL A 68 4.99 15.32 -3.77
C VAL A 68 4.19 15.70 -5.02
N VAL A 69 3.61 14.70 -5.69
CA VAL A 69 2.85 14.87 -6.94
C VAL A 69 1.40 14.42 -6.74
N THR A 70 0.46 15.33 -6.93
CA THR A 70 -0.96 14.96 -6.99
C THR A 70 -1.38 14.76 -8.43
N VAL A 71 -1.97 13.60 -8.71
CA VAL A 71 -2.53 13.25 -10.01
C VAL A 71 -4.04 13.39 -9.93
N SER A 72 -4.58 14.45 -10.55
CA SER A 72 -6.00 14.75 -10.55
C SER A 72 -6.40 15.70 -11.68
N SER A 73 -7.50 15.40 -12.35
CA SER A 73 -8.12 16.27 -13.36
C SER A 73 -9.11 17.29 -12.77
N SER A 74 -9.44 17.21 -11.48
CA SER A 74 -10.47 18.04 -10.84
C SER A 74 -9.98 18.92 -9.70
N ARG A 75 -8.80 18.63 -9.13
CA ARG A 75 -8.23 19.39 -8.00
C ARG A 75 -7.38 20.58 -8.45
N SER A 76 -7.10 21.44 -7.48
CA SER A 76 -6.11 22.52 -7.57
C SER A 76 -5.23 22.49 -6.34
N LEU A 77 -4.05 23.13 -6.36
CA LEU A 77 -3.17 23.16 -5.18
C LEU A 77 -3.84 23.83 -3.96
N SER A 78 -4.84 24.69 -4.16
CA SER A 78 -5.63 25.27 -3.06
C SER A 78 -6.75 24.35 -2.52
N ASP A 79 -6.99 23.23 -3.18
CA ASP A 79 -8.01 22.23 -2.83
C ASP A 79 -7.43 20.83 -3.06
N ASP A 80 -6.39 20.52 -2.28
CA ASP A 80 -5.71 19.23 -2.37
C ASP A 80 -5.37 18.62 -1.01
N PRO A 81 -6.39 18.19 -0.25
CA PRO A 81 -6.22 17.71 1.11
C PRO A 81 -5.31 16.46 1.20
N ALA A 82 -5.28 15.60 0.18
CA ALA A 82 -4.41 14.43 0.20
C ALA A 82 -2.93 14.81 0.08
N GLY A 83 -2.61 15.73 -0.83
CA GLY A 83 -1.25 16.22 -0.94
C GLY A 83 -0.84 17.08 0.26
N ASP A 84 -1.75 17.86 0.83
CA ASP A 84 -1.50 18.61 2.07
C ASP A 84 -1.22 17.68 3.25
N ALA A 85 -1.96 16.56 3.37
CA ALA A 85 -1.73 15.55 4.39
C ALA A 85 -0.35 14.89 4.25
N ILE A 86 0.08 14.58 3.02
CA ILE A 86 1.41 14.01 2.76
C ILE A 86 2.51 15.02 3.13
N VAL A 87 2.38 16.28 2.67
CA VAL A 87 3.36 17.33 2.96
C VAL A 87 3.50 17.53 4.47
N GLY A 88 2.38 17.74 5.19
CA GLY A 88 2.40 17.95 6.63
C GLY A 88 3.04 16.78 7.37
N THR A 89 2.70 15.54 7.00
CA THR A 89 3.27 14.34 7.62
C THR A 89 4.79 14.25 7.43
N LEU A 90 5.29 14.51 6.23
CA LEU A 90 6.71 14.42 5.92
C LEU A 90 7.52 15.55 6.55
N GLU A 91 6.97 16.77 6.58
CA GLU A 91 7.60 17.92 7.23
C GLU A 91 7.64 17.75 8.75
N ASP A 92 6.57 17.24 9.37
CA ASP A 92 6.53 16.93 10.80
C ASP A 92 7.53 15.83 11.19
N ALA A 93 7.84 14.91 10.26
CA ALA A 93 8.90 13.90 10.41
C ALA A 93 10.32 14.45 10.17
N GLY A 94 10.47 15.73 9.82
CA GLY A 94 11.77 16.38 9.62
C GLY A 94 12.35 16.26 8.21
N HIS A 95 11.58 15.74 7.24
CA HIS A 95 11.97 15.76 5.83
C HIS A 95 11.67 17.10 5.18
N LYS A 96 12.30 17.37 4.03
CA LYS A 96 12.12 18.61 3.28
C LYS A 96 11.34 18.35 2.01
N VAL A 97 10.17 18.94 1.87
CA VAL A 97 9.44 18.92 0.60
C VAL A 97 10.10 19.90 -0.39
N VAL A 98 10.78 19.38 -1.41
CA VAL A 98 11.54 20.15 -2.42
C VAL A 98 10.75 20.43 -3.69
N SER A 99 9.65 19.70 -3.91
CA SER A 99 8.73 19.91 -5.02
C SER A 99 7.32 19.57 -4.57
N ARG A 100 6.35 20.38 -5.03
CA ARG A 100 4.94 20.14 -4.81
C ARG A 100 4.17 20.43 -6.08
N ASP A 101 3.77 19.39 -6.78
CA ASP A 101 3.21 19.46 -8.12
C ASP A 101 1.79 18.88 -8.14
N LEU A 102 0.95 19.43 -9.03
CA LEU A 102 -0.36 18.88 -9.35
C LEU A 102 -0.49 18.78 -10.86
N ILE A 103 -0.77 17.58 -11.34
CA ILE A 103 -0.83 17.25 -12.77
C ILE A 103 -2.14 16.53 -13.10
N GLY A 104 -2.51 16.55 -14.38
CA GLY A 104 -3.63 15.77 -14.89
C GLY A 104 -3.35 14.26 -14.89
N ASP A 105 -4.40 13.48 -15.12
CA ASP A 105 -4.44 12.02 -15.13
C ASP A 105 -4.00 11.39 -16.47
N SER A 106 -3.13 12.06 -17.23
CA SER A 106 -2.58 11.49 -18.46
C SER A 106 -1.37 10.62 -18.18
N TYR A 107 -1.30 9.46 -18.84
CA TYR A 107 -0.20 8.51 -18.70
C TYR A 107 1.17 9.18 -18.94
N ASP A 108 1.29 9.91 -20.07
CA ASP A 108 2.53 10.62 -20.43
C ASP A 108 2.87 11.75 -19.45
N GLY A 109 1.84 12.41 -18.89
CA GLY A 109 2.01 13.48 -17.90
C GLY A 109 2.57 12.94 -16.59
N VAL A 110 2.01 11.83 -16.09
CA VAL A 110 2.50 11.15 -14.89
C VAL A 110 3.92 10.62 -15.12
N GLN A 111 4.16 9.92 -16.23
CA GLN A 111 5.47 9.35 -16.51
C GLN A 111 6.54 10.44 -16.66
N GLY A 112 6.27 11.51 -17.40
CA GLY A 112 7.20 12.62 -17.57
C GLY A 112 7.46 13.40 -16.28
N SER A 113 6.45 13.54 -15.42
CA SER A 113 6.64 14.15 -14.10
C SER A 113 7.53 13.30 -13.21
N LEU A 114 7.31 11.99 -13.17
CA LEU A 114 8.13 11.07 -12.37
C LEU A 114 9.58 11.01 -12.88
N ASP A 115 9.77 10.81 -14.18
CA ASP A 115 11.08 10.78 -14.84
C ASP A 115 11.87 12.07 -14.56
N GLY A 116 11.23 13.23 -14.71
CA GLY A 116 11.86 14.53 -14.42
C GLY A 116 12.25 14.70 -12.96
N LEU A 117 11.49 14.13 -12.02
CA LEU A 117 11.75 14.25 -10.58
C LEU A 117 12.84 13.29 -10.11
N VAL A 118 12.86 12.03 -10.57
CA VAL A 118 13.89 11.06 -10.17
C VAL A 118 15.28 11.46 -10.68
N ASN A 119 15.35 12.25 -11.77
CA ASN A 119 16.60 12.78 -12.29
C ASN A 119 17.09 14.07 -11.57
N ARG A 120 16.39 14.56 -10.54
CA ARG A 120 16.80 15.73 -9.76
C ARG A 120 17.69 15.34 -8.58
N LYS A 121 18.82 16.05 -8.45
CA LYS A 121 19.79 15.85 -7.35
C LYS A 121 19.30 16.23 -5.95
N ASP A 122 18.18 16.95 -5.86
CA ASP A 122 17.59 17.36 -4.58
C ASP A 122 16.39 16.50 -4.18
N VAL A 123 16.11 15.41 -4.92
CA VAL A 123 14.99 14.49 -4.70
C VAL A 123 15.53 13.10 -4.37
N ASP A 124 15.31 12.67 -3.13
CA ASP A 124 15.64 11.31 -2.67
C ASP A 124 14.41 10.38 -2.75
N VAL A 125 13.21 10.97 -2.65
CA VAL A 125 11.93 10.26 -2.66
C VAL A 125 10.88 11.04 -3.46
N VAL A 126 10.08 10.31 -4.23
CA VAL A 126 8.86 10.83 -4.88
C VAL A 126 7.64 10.16 -4.27
N VAL A 127 6.65 10.93 -3.86
CA VAL A 127 5.35 10.43 -3.38
C VAL A 127 4.25 10.97 -4.29
N THR A 128 3.53 10.07 -4.94
CA THR A 128 2.33 10.43 -5.71
C THR A 128 1.06 10.12 -4.94
N THR A 129 0.01 10.90 -5.18
CA THR A 129 -1.35 10.61 -4.72
C THR A 129 -2.37 10.84 -5.82
N GLY A 130 -3.28 9.87 -6.00
CA GLY A 130 -4.34 9.94 -7.01
C GLY A 130 -4.04 9.17 -8.29
N GLY A 131 -5.06 9.01 -9.14
CA GLY A 131 -4.98 8.25 -10.39
C GLY A 131 -4.68 6.75 -10.23
N THR A 132 -4.96 6.16 -9.06
CA THR A 132 -4.69 4.74 -8.78
C THR A 132 -5.93 3.85 -8.76
N GLY A 133 -7.12 4.38 -9.04
CA GLY A 133 -8.36 3.60 -9.05
C GLY A 133 -8.44 2.55 -10.17
N VAL A 134 -9.66 2.15 -10.51
CA VAL A 134 -9.95 1.11 -11.52
C VAL A 134 -10.64 1.67 -12.77
N THR A 135 -10.77 2.99 -12.86
CA THR A 135 -11.34 3.65 -14.03
C THR A 135 -10.29 3.77 -15.14
N PRO A 136 -10.69 3.99 -16.41
CA PRO A 136 -9.74 4.11 -17.52
C PRO A 136 -8.71 5.23 -17.36
N ASP A 137 -9.06 6.28 -16.62
CA ASP A 137 -8.20 7.44 -16.38
C ASP A 137 -7.23 7.22 -15.20
N ASP A 138 -7.40 6.12 -14.43
CA ASP A 138 -6.52 5.76 -13.33
C ASP A 138 -5.25 5.05 -13.83
N VAL A 139 -4.26 5.85 -14.25
CA VAL A 139 -3.04 5.39 -14.92
C VAL A 139 -1.75 5.53 -14.11
N THR A 140 -1.80 6.04 -12.87
CA THR A 140 -0.61 6.37 -12.08
C THR A 140 0.28 5.14 -11.85
N ILE A 141 -0.32 3.99 -11.53
CA ILE A 141 0.41 2.75 -11.25
C ILE A 141 1.07 2.22 -12.52
N GLU A 142 0.33 2.22 -13.64
CA GLU A 142 0.82 1.79 -14.95
C GLU A 142 2.01 2.64 -15.40
N ALA A 143 1.91 3.96 -15.27
CA ALA A 143 2.97 4.90 -15.63
C ALA A 143 4.20 4.75 -14.72
N ALA A 144 4.01 4.67 -13.40
CA ALA A 144 5.11 4.54 -12.45
C ALA A 144 5.88 3.22 -12.63
N ARG A 145 5.19 2.10 -12.82
CA ARG A 145 5.82 0.79 -12.99
C ARG A 145 6.75 0.69 -14.20
N GLN A 146 6.50 1.45 -15.27
CA GLN A 146 7.41 1.45 -16.41
C GLN A 146 8.76 2.09 -16.11
N LEU A 147 8.86 2.89 -15.05
CA LEU A 147 10.10 3.54 -14.62
C LEU A 147 10.87 2.75 -13.56
N PHE A 148 10.26 1.73 -12.95
CA PHE A 148 10.90 1.02 -11.85
C PHE A 148 11.99 0.08 -12.36
N ASP A 149 13.23 0.31 -11.92
CA ASP A 149 14.32 -0.66 -12.00
C ASP A 149 14.03 -1.87 -11.11
N LYS A 150 13.35 -1.62 -9.98
CA LYS A 150 12.97 -2.65 -9.02
C LYS A 150 11.65 -2.30 -8.35
N GLU A 151 10.68 -3.20 -8.46
CA GLU A 151 9.42 -3.07 -7.72
C GLU A 151 9.61 -3.41 -6.23
N LEU A 152 8.86 -2.72 -5.37
CA LEU A 152 8.78 -2.96 -3.93
C LEU A 152 7.37 -3.46 -3.57
N PRO A 153 7.02 -4.73 -3.88
CA PRO A 153 5.65 -5.22 -3.75
C PRO A 153 5.11 -5.18 -2.31
N GLY A 154 6.00 -5.34 -1.33
CA GLY A 154 5.68 -5.29 0.10
C GLY A 154 5.00 -3.98 0.53
N PHE A 155 5.27 -2.85 -0.15
CA PHE A 155 4.59 -1.58 0.11
C PHE A 155 3.08 -1.69 -0.12
N GLY A 156 2.68 -2.18 -1.29
CA GLY A 156 1.26 -2.32 -1.63
C GLY A 156 0.56 -3.36 -0.76
N GLU A 157 1.27 -4.44 -0.39
CA GLU A 157 0.76 -5.47 0.51
C GLU A 157 0.51 -4.94 1.92
N LEU A 158 1.50 -4.26 2.50
CA LEU A 158 1.39 -3.65 3.82
C LEU A 158 0.31 -2.57 3.84
N PHE A 159 0.29 -1.69 2.83
CA PHE A 159 -0.73 -0.66 2.68
C PHE A 159 -2.14 -1.26 2.70
N ARG A 160 -2.35 -2.35 1.96
CA ARG A 160 -3.66 -3.01 1.95
C ARG A 160 -4.00 -3.71 3.26
N SER A 161 -3.02 -4.30 3.92
CA SER A 161 -3.20 -4.90 5.25
C SER A 161 -3.65 -3.86 6.27
N LEU A 162 -2.96 -2.70 6.33
CA LEU A 162 -3.29 -1.62 7.25
C LEU A 162 -4.65 -0.98 6.94
N SER A 163 -5.00 -0.88 5.66
CA SER A 163 -6.27 -0.28 5.24
C SER A 163 -7.49 -1.20 5.46
N PHE A 164 -7.29 -2.51 5.59
CA PHE A 164 -8.41 -3.48 5.64
C PHE A 164 -9.33 -3.26 6.84
N GLU A 165 -8.79 -2.86 7.99
CA GLU A 165 -9.58 -2.59 9.19
C GLU A 165 -10.57 -1.43 8.98
N ASP A 166 -10.17 -0.42 8.20
CA ASP A 166 -10.96 0.78 7.97
C ASP A 166 -11.97 0.62 6.83
N ILE A 167 -11.59 -0.04 5.73
CA ILE A 167 -12.40 -0.06 4.50
C ILE A 167 -12.92 -1.45 4.10
N GLY A 168 -12.51 -2.51 4.82
CA GLY A 168 -12.96 -3.88 4.60
C GLY A 168 -12.74 -4.35 3.17
N THR A 169 -13.77 -4.99 2.58
CA THR A 169 -13.69 -5.58 1.23
C THR A 169 -13.52 -4.55 0.11
N LYS A 170 -13.70 -3.25 0.37
CA LYS A 170 -13.36 -2.20 -0.61
C LYS A 170 -11.89 -2.23 -1.01
N ILE A 171 -11.03 -2.85 -0.19
CA ILE A 171 -9.62 -3.02 -0.48
C ILE A 171 -9.33 -3.73 -1.80
N VAL A 172 -10.28 -4.52 -2.33
CA VAL A 172 -10.16 -5.18 -3.64
C VAL A 172 -9.94 -4.15 -4.76
N GLY A 173 -10.49 -2.95 -4.64
CA GLY A 173 -10.28 -1.84 -5.59
C GLY A 173 -9.14 -0.90 -5.24
N THR A 174 -8.46 -1.11 -4.11
CA THR A 174 -7.39 -0.23 -3.63
C THR A 174 -6.06 -0.62 -4.24
N ARG A 175 -5.47 0.30 -4.99
CA ARG A 175 -4.16 0.12 -5.60
C ARG A 175 -3.19 1.15 -5.05
N ALA A 176 -2.04 0.65 -4.60
CA ALA A 176 -0.87 1.39 -4.18
C ALA A 176 0.36 0.58 -4.61
N THR A 177 1.43 1.24 -5.02
CA THR A 177 2.67 0.58 -5.46
C THR A 177 3.88 1.40 -5.04
N ALA A 178 5.04 0.76 -4.96
CA ALA A 178 6.30 1.47 -4.83
C ALA A 178 7.38 0.76 -5.64
N GLY A 179 8.46 1.48 -5.91
CA GLY A 179 9.62 0.99 -6.64
C GLY A 179 10.80 1.92 -6.51
N VAL A 180 11.95 1.46 -6.98
CA VAL A 180 13.15 2.30 -7.18
C VAL A 180 13.27 2.61 -8.66
N ALA A 181 13.50 3.88 -9.00
CA ALA A 181 13.74 4.37 -10.34
C ALA A 181 14.92 5.35 -10.31
N ASP A 182 15.98 5.08 -11.08
CA ASP A 182 17.19 5.91 -11.16
C ASP A 182 17.79 6.25 -9.77
N GLY A 183 17.78 5.28 -8.85
CA GLY A 183 18.30 5.46 -7.49
C GLY A 183 17.37 6.22 -6.52
N VAL A 184 16.21 6.68 -6.98
CA VAL A 184 15.18 7.37 -6.18
C VAL A 184 14.03 6.43 -5.84
N VAL A 185 13.53 6.51 -4.61
CA VAL A 185 12.38 5.70 -4.18
C VAL A 185 11.07 6.40 -4.55
N VAL A 186 10.17 5.69 -5.22
CA VAL A 186 8.87 6.21 -5.67
C VAL A 186 7.75 5.46 -4.96
N PHE A 187 6.85 6.18 -4.31
CA PHE A 187 5.64 5.66 -3.68
C PHE A 187 4.40 6.21 -4.38
N CYS A 188 3.43 5.37 -4.69
CA CYS A 188 2.15 5.77 -5.28
C CYS A 188 1.00 5.40 -4.36
N LEU A 189 0.31 6.42 -3.85
CA LEU A 189 -0.80 6.32 -2.91
C LEU A 189 -2.17 6.62 -3.58
N PRO A 190 -3.28 6.09 -3.04
CA PRO A 190 -4.61 6.52 -3.45
C PRO A 190 -4.87 8.01 -3.19
N GLY A 191 -5.81 8.59 -3.92
CA GLY A 191 -6.13 10.03 -3.89
C GLY A 191 -6.98 10.52 -2.72
N SER A 192 -7.47 9.63 -1.85
CA SER A 192 -8.24 10.05 -0.67
C SER A 192 -7.30 10.51 0.44
N GLU A 193 -7.71 11.54 1.18
CA GLU A 193 -6.91 12.11 2.28
C GLU A 193 -6.53 11.05 3.33
N ASN A 194 -7.48 10.22 3.75
CA ASN A 194 -7.22 9.16 4.73
C ASN A 194 -6.18 8.13 4.22
N ALA A 195 -6.25 7.74 2.95
CA ALA A 195 -5.30 6.79 2.36
C ALA A 195 -3.91 7.41 2.22
N ALA A 196 -3.85 8.67 1.78
CA ALA A 196 -2.61 9.43 1.65
C ALA A 196 -1.92 9.59 3.02
N LYS A 197 -2.69 9.97 4.03
CA LYS A 197 -2.23 10.09 5.42
C LYS A 197 -1.74 8.76 5.98
N LEU A 198 -2.53 7.69 5.85
CA LEU A 198 -2.15 6.35 6.33
C LEU A 198 -0.83 5.88 5.69
N GLY A 199 -0.69 6.03 4.37
CA GLY A 199 0.52 5.63 3.66
C GLY A 199 1.74 6.44 4.06
N ALA A 200 1.58 7.77 4.19
CA ALA A 200 2.64 8.65 4.64
C ALA A 200 3.08 8.33 6.07
N GLU A 201 2.15 8.33 7.03
CA GLU A 201 2.44 8.20 8.47
C GLU A 201 2.90 6.81 8.86
N ARG A 202 2.29 5.75 8.30
CA ARG A 202 2.47 4.38 8.80
C ARG A 202 3.50 3.58 8.03
N ILE A 203 3.97 4.10 6.89
CA ILE A 203 4.87 3.35 6.00
C ILE A 203 6.00 4.26 5.51
N ILE A 204 5.69 5.38 4.86
CA ILE A 204 6.73 6.19 4.20
C ILE A 204 7.67 6.82 5.23
N VAL A 205 7.15 7.45 6.28
CA VAL A 205 7.99 8.05 7.34
C VAL A 205 8.91 7.00 7.98
N GLU A 206 8.42 5.78 8.18
CA GLU A 206 9.19 4.71 8.84
C GLU A 206 10.29 4.13 7.93
N GLU A 207 10.04 4.04 6.62
CA GLU A 207 10.90 3.27 5.70
C GLU A 207 11.70 4.10 4.69
N ALA A 208 11.29 5.34 4.42
CA ALA A 208 11.86 6.14 3.34
C ALA A 208 13.36 6.40 3.51
N GLY A 209 13.82 6.72 4.73
CA GLY A 209 15.23 6.99 5.02
C GLY A 209 16.12 5.78 4.76
N HIS A 210 15.67 4.60 5.19
CA HIS A 210 16.36 3.33 4.97
C HIS A 210 16.41 2.96 3.48
N LEU A 211 15.26 3.04 2.79
CA LEU A 211 15.15 2.69 1.38
C LEU A 211 15.96 3.63 0.48
N ALA A 212 15.96 4.94 0.75
CA ALA A 212 16.75 5.91 0.02
C ALA A 212 18.26 5.67 0.20
N GLY A 213 18.70 5.35 1.42
CA GLY A 213 20.08 4.96 1.72
C GLY A 213 20.53 3.65 1.08
N LEU A 214 19.60 2.75 0.74
CA LEU A 214 19.87 1.54 -0.04
C LEU A 214 19.90 1.81 -1.54
N ALA A 215 18.97 2.62 -2.05
CA ALA A 215 18.81 2.89 -3.47
C ALA A 215 19.98 3.71 -4.06
N SER A 216 20.55 4.62 -3.28
CA SER A 216 21.64 5.53 -3.70
C SER A 216 23.05 4.89 -3.72
N ARG A 217 23.22 3.61 -3.33
CA ARG A 217 24.55 2.96 -3.23
C ARG A 217 25.23 2.65 -4.57
N GLY A 218 24.56 2.92 -5.69
CA GLY A 218 25.03 2.61 -7.05
C GLY A 218 25.80 3.73 -7.75
N GLU A 219 25.90 4.92 -7.14
CA GLU A 219 26.65 6.08 -7.66
C GLU A 219 28.08 6.20 -7.12
#